data_AF-A0A947L3L8-F1
#
_entry.id   AF-A0A947L3L8-F1
#
_cell.length_a   1.000
_cell.length_b   1.000
_cell.length_c   1.000
_cell.angle_alpha   90.00
_cell.angle_beta   90.00
_cell.angle_gamma   90.00
#
_symmetry.space_group_name_H-M   'P 1'
#
loop_
_entity.id
_entity.type
_entity.pdbx_description
1 polymer ?
#
loop_
_entity_poly.entity_id
_entity_poly.type
_entity_poly.pdbx_seq_one_letter_code
_entity_poly.pdbx_strand_id
1 'polypeptide(L)'
;MSGSAKIMAAVLICIAGVSFNLLSFDSFLFFGLPMVAGVAVAVVNTRNNPDWRTIDQATDVMRIYFGGHLLWSCIRFWFTEMQPSGAPQHPIAGPFLESLFATGIFPAVKVVEGIVGVLLLSNRFVPLALVLEVPTSVTIFYLNTFVTARLSGLLTGPTELGVNVLLMLAYFHHYRPMLRGKVRAAPPWERQDHLDDNFRYGYTKSNNI
;
A
#
# COMPACT_ATOMS: atom_id res chain seq x y z
N MET A 1 -12.61 -8.25 23.64
CA MET A 1 -12.35 -7.17 22.65
C MET A 1 -12.09 -5.89 23.41
N SER A 2 -10.90 -5.29 23.28
CA SER A 2 -10.63 -3.96 23.84
C SER A 2 -11.52 -2.90 23.16
N GLY A 3 -11.84 -1.81 23.85
CA GLY A 3 -12.74 -0.76 23.33
C GLY A 3 -12.26 -0.16 21.99
N SER A 4 -10.95 -0.11 21.78
CA SER A 4 -10.33 0.44 20.56
C SER A 4 -10.60 -0.40 19.30
N ALA A 5 -10.62 -1.74 19.41
CA ALA A 5 -10.90 -2.63 18.28
C ALA A 5 -12.35 -2.50 17.79
N LYS A 6 -13.29 -2.23 18.70
CA LYS A 6 -14.70 -1.98 18.36
C LYS A 6 -14.89 -0.65 17.63
N ILE A 7 -14.17 0.39 18.06
CA ILE A 7 -14.23 1.72 17.44
C ILE A 7 -13.62 1.67 16.03
N MET A 8 -12.47 1.03 15.86
CA MET A 8 -11.81 0.92 14.56
C MET A 8 -12.65 0.08 13.58
N ALA A 9 -13.22 -1.03 14.04
CA ALA A 9 -14.17 -1.82 13.24
C ALA A 9 -15.42 -1.01 12.87
N ALA A 10 -16.01 -0.25 13.80
CA ALA A 10 -17.19 0.57 13.53
C ALA A 10 -16.90 1.70 12.52
N VAL A 11 -15.76 2.37 12.63
CA VAL A 11 -15.35 3.43 11.68
C VAL A 11 -15.13 2.85 10.28
N LEU A 12 -14.44 1.71 10.18
CA LEU A 12 -14.18 1.05 8.90
C LEU A 12 -15.44 0.46 8.25
N ILE A 13 -16.38 -0.04 9.05
CA ILE A 13 -17.71 -0.48 8.59
C ILE A 13 -18.54 0.72 8.10
N CYS A 14 -18.47 1.87 8.77
CA CYS A 14 -19.13 3.09 8.30
C CYS A 14 -18.52 3.59 6.98
N ILE A 15 -17.20 3.55 6.82
CA ILE A 15 -16.52 3.91 5.56
C ILE A 15 -16.92 2.95 4.43
N ALA A 16 -16.99 1.64 4.71
CA ALA A 16 -17.46 0.64 3.76
C ALA A 16 -18.94 0.84 3.39
N GLY A 17 -19.80 1.17 4.36
CA GLY A 17 -21.21 1.47 4.14
C GLY A 17 -21.46 2.75 3.33
N VAL A 18 -20.65 3.79 3.55
CA VAL A 18 -20.67 5.02 2.74
C VAL A 18 -20.19 4.74 1.31
N SER A 19 -19.19 3.87 1.14
CA SER A 19 -18.71 3.42 -0.17
C SER A 19 -19.77 2.59 -0.92
N PHE A 20 -20.56 1.78 -0.20
CA PHE A 20 -21.66 0.98 -0.75
C PHE A 20 -22.86 1.82 -1.20
N ASN A 21 -23.19 2.88 -0.45
CA ASN A 21 -24.41 3.66 -0.70
C ASN A 21 -24.25 4.68 -1.85
N LEU A 22 -23.04 5.16 -2.14
CA LEU A 22 -22.83 6.31 -3.04
C LEU A 22 -22.24 5.98 -4.43
N LEU A 23 -21.64 4.79 -4.66
CA LEU A 23 -20.66 4.64 -5.76
C LEU A 23 -20.76 3.39 -6.67
N SER A 24 -21.78 2.51 -6.55
CA SER A 24 -22.02 1.26 -7.31
C SER A 24 -21.45 -0.06 -6.72
N PHE A 25 -21.96 -1.20 -7.20
CA PHE A 25 -21.50 -2.55 -6.81
C PHE A 25 -20.01 -2.78 -7.07
N ASP A 26 -19.47 -2.20 -8.15
CA ASP A 26 -18.04 -2.27 -8.43
C ASP A 26 -17.21 -1.58 -7.34
N SER A 27 -17.69 -0.46 -6.80
CA SER A 27 -17.02 0.24 -5.70
C SER A 27 -17.06 -0.56 -4.42
N PHE A 28 -18.11 -1.36 -4.20
CA PHE A 28 -18.14 -2.30 -3.09
C PHE A 28 -17.08 -3.40 -3.24
N LEU A 29 -16.93 -3.99 -4.43
CA LEU A 29 -15.87 -4.98 -4.68
C LEU A 29 -14.47 -4.35 -4.54
N PHE A 30 -14.32 -3.09 -4.96
CA PHE A 30 -13.05 -2.36 -4.95
C PHE A 30 -12.62 -1.86 -3.56
N PHE A 31 -13.57 -1.53 -2.69
CA PHE A 31 -13.30 -0.92 -1.37
C PHE A 31 -13.93 -1.67 -0.19
N GLY A 32 -15.17 -2.13 -0.34
CA GLY A 32 -15.94 -2.74 0.76
C GLY A 32 -15.53 -4.18 1.06
N LEU A 33 -15.42 -5.02 0.05
CA LEU A 33 -15.11 -6.45 0.23
C LEU A 33 -13.71 -6.67 0.84
N PRO A 34 -12.63 -6.02 0.37
CA PRO A 34 -11.33 -6.10 1.02
C PRO A 34 -11.35 -5.63 2.48
N MET A 35 -12.15 -4.60 2.79
CA MET A 35 -12.29 -4.09 4.16
C MET A 35 -12.95 -5.13 5.08
N VAL A 36 -14.08 -5.70 4.66
CA VAL A 36 -14.80 -6.74 5.42
C VAL A 36 -13.91 -7.97 5.61
N ALA A 37 -13.21 -8.40 4.56
CA ALA A 37 -12.25 -9.49 4.63
C ALA A 37 -11.12 -9.19 5.63
N GLY A 38 -10.58 -7.97 5.61
CA GLY A 38 -9.54 -7.54 6.55
C GLY A 38 -9.99 -7.61 8.01
N VAL A 39 -11.20 -7.12 8.31
CA VAL A 39 -11.78 -7.20 9.66
C VAL A 39 -11.99 -8.65 10.08
N ALA A 40 -12.54 -9.49 9.20
CA ALA A 40 -12.76 -10.91 9.49
C ALA A 40 -11.45 -11.64 9.81
N VAL A 41 -10.41 -11.43 9.00
CA VAL A 41 -9.10 -12.05 9.23
C VAL A 41 -8.45 -11.52 10.50
N ALA A 42 -8.51 -10.23 10.78
CA ALA A 42 -7.98 -9.67 12.03
C ALA A 42 -8.68 -10.28 13.27
N VAL A 43 -9.99 -10.51 13.20
CA VAL A 43 -10.75 -11.19 14.26
C VAL A 43 -10.30 -12.65 14.43
N VAL A 44 -10.13 -13.38 13.33
CA VAL A 44 -9.65 -14.78 13.35
C VAL A 44 -8.24 -14.86 13.91
N ASN A 45 -7.32 -14.02 13.43
CA ASN A 45 -5.94 -14.02 13.87
C ASN A 45 -5.79 -13.63 15.34
N THR A 46 -6.59 -12.68 15.83
CA THR A 46 -6.65 -12.32 17.25
C THR A 46 -7.13 -13.47 18.12
N ARG A 47 -8.08 -14.28 17.62
CA ARG A 47 -8.54 -15.47 18.34
C ARG A 47 -7.46 -16.54 18.41
N ASN A 48 -6.70 -16.71 17.32
CA ASN A 48 -5.64 -17.70 17.23
C ASN A 48 -4.36 -17.28 17.98
N ASN A 49 -4.15 -15.97 18.18
CA ASN A 49 -2.95 -15.42 18.81
C ASN A 49 -3.32 -14.39 19.89
N PRO A 50 -3.47 -14.81 21.16
CA PRO A 50 -3.96 -13.94 22.23
C PRO A 50 -2.98 -12.83 22.64
N ASP A 51 -1.69 -12.96 22.30
CA ASP A 51 -0.65 -11.97 22.63
C ASP A 51 -0.60 -10.76 21.67
N TRP A 52 -1.41 -10.79 20.60
CA TRP A 52 -1.39 -9.77 19.57
C TRP A 52 -1.94 -8.43 20.06
N ARG A 53 -1.26 -7.35 19.67
CA ARG A 53 -1.58 -5.98 20.05
C ARG A 53 -2.55 -5.36 19.05
N THR A 54 -3.13 -4.22 19.42
CA THR A 54 -4.01 -3.43 18.55
C THR A 54 -3.32 -3.05 17.23
N ILE A 55 -2.00 -2.86 17.23
CA ILE A 55 -1.24 -2.52 16.02
C ILE A 55 -1.16 -3.68 15.03
N ASP A 56 -1.07 -4.92 15.52
CA ASP A 56 -1.04 -6.12 14.67
C ASP A 56 -2.39 -6.30 13.97
N GLN A 57 -3.48 -6.07 14.72
CA GLN A 57 -4.85 -6.08 14.20
C GLN A 57 -5.06 -4.99 13.14
N ALA A 58 -4.65 -3.76 13.44
CA ALA A 58 -4.77 -2.65 12.50
C ALA A 58 -3.96 -2.90 11.22
N THR A 59 -2.75 -3.45 11.36
CA THR A 59 -1.88 -3.77 10.23
C THR A 59 -2.48 -4.87 9.36
N ASP A 60 -3.06 -5.92 9.96
CA ASP A 60 -3.76 -6.96 9.20
C ASP A 60 -4.94 -6.40 8.39
N VAL A 61 -5.79 -5.57 9.01
CA VAL A 61 -6.93 -4.96 8.32
C VAL A 61 -6.45 -4.10 7.16
N MET A 62 -5.48 -3.20 7.41
CA MET A 62 -4.93 -2.31 6.38
C MET A 62 -4.24 -3.09 5.26
N ARG A 63 -3.46 -4.13 5.59
CA ARG A 63 -2.74 -4.97 4.62
C ARG A 63 -3.72 -5.71 3.70
N ILE A 64 -4.80 -6.27 4.26
CA ILE A 64 -5.78 -7.02 3.50
C ILE A 64 -6.66 -6.10 2.67
N TYR A 65 -7.06 -4.97 3.23
CA TYR A 65 -7.77 -3.93 2.47
C TYR A 65 -6.93 -3.48 1.28
N PHE A 66 -5.68 -3.08 1.50
CA PHE A 66 -4.82 -2.53 0.46
C PHE A 66 -4.41 -3.59 -0.56
N GLY A 67 -4.03 -4.79 -0.10
CA GLY A 67 -3.67 -5.89 -1.00
C GLY A 67 -4.86 -6.37 -1.85
N GLY A 68 -6.05 -6.47 -1.25
CA GLY A 68 -7.26 -6.84 -1.97
C GLY A 68 -7.70 -5.77 -2.99
N HIS A 69 -7.55 -4.51 -2.62
CA HIS A 69 -7.80 -3.36 -3.49
C HIS A 69 -6.91 -3.38 -4.75
N LEU A 70 -5.60 -3.51 -4.58
CA LEU A 70 -4.63 -3.56 -5.69
C LEU A 70 -4.83 -4.80 -6.57
N LEU A 71 -5.09 -5.96 -5.95
CA LEU A 71 -5.33 -7.19 -6.67
C LEU A 71 -6.61 -7.08 -7.53
N TRP A 72 -7.68 -6.53 -6.97
CA TRP A 72 -8.92 -6.32 -7.71
C TRP A 72 -8.75 -5.30 -8.85
N SER A 73 -7.98 -4.23 -8.63
CA SER A 73 -7.57 -3.27 -9.68
C SER A 73 -6.86 -3.97 -10.86
N CYS A 74 -5.89 -4.84 -10.56
CA CYS A 74 -5.17 -5.62 -11.57
C CYS A 74 -6.09 -6.61 -12.32
N ILE A 75 -6.89 -7.38 -11.60
CA ILE A 75 -7.83 -8.35 -12.20
C ILE A 75 -8.80 -7.63 -13.13
N ARG A 76 -9.38 -6.52 -12.69
CA ARG A 76 -10.29 -5.71 -13.50
C ARG A 76 -9.63 -5.25 -14.79
N PHE A 77 -8.39 -4.76 -14.72
CA PHE A 77 -7.66 -4.28 -15.88
C PHE A 77 -7.45 -5.38 -16.94
N TRP A 78 -7.05 -6.59 -16.52
CA TRP A 78 -6.70 -7.67 -17.45
C TRP A 78 -7.89 -8.50 -17.93
N PHE A 79 -8.99 -8.57 -17.17
CA PHE A 79 -10.07 -9.52 -17.43
C PHE A 79 -11.42 -8.90 -17.77
N THR A 80 -11.67 -7.62 -17.48
CA THR A 80 -13.00 -7.03 -17.67
C THR A 80 -13.07 -5.84 -18.62
N GLU A 81 -11.94 -5.43 -19.23
CA GLU A 81 -11.82 -4.23 -20.11
C GLU A 81 -12.35 -2.92 -19.49
N MET A 82 -12.80 -2.93 -18.23
CA MET A 82 -13.41 -1.80 -17.57
C MET A 82 -12.34 -0.92 -16.96
N GLN A 83 -11.84 0.04 -17.73
CA GLN A 83 -11.08 1.17 -17.23
C GLN A 83 -11.93 1.99 -16.22
N PRO A 84 -11.36 2.69 -15.22
CA PRO A 84 -12.10 3.69 -14.46
C PRO A 84 -12.73 4.70 -15.42
N SER A 85 -14.05 4.70 -15.48
CA SER A 85 -14.90 5.34 -16.50
C SER A 85 -14.93 6.88 -16.47
N GLY A 86 -13.93 7.53 -15.85
CA GLY A 86 -13.84 8.98 -15.72
C GLY A 86 -12.47 9.60 -16.03
N ALA A 87 -11.40 8.82 -16.05
CA ALA A 87 -10.06 9.36 -16.28
C ALA A 87 -9.76 9.71 -17.75
N PRO A 88 -10.24 8.95 -18.77
CA PRO A 88 -10.07 9.31 -20.18
C PRO A 88 -10.76 10.62 -20.59
N GLN A 89 -11.72 11.12 -19.81
CA GLN A 89 -12.53 12.29 -20.16
C GLN A 89 -11.95 13.62 -19.67
N HIS A 90 -10.96 13.59 -18.77
CA HIS A 90 -10.37 14.81 -18.22
C HIS A 90 -9.30 15.37 -19.18
N PRO A 91 -9.30 16.69 -19.49
CA PRO A 91 -8.43 17.26 -20.53
C PRO A 91 -6.93 17.11 -20.25
N ILE A 92 -6.53 16.90 -19.00
CA ILE A 92 -5.13 16.69 -18.59
C ILE A 92 -4.84 15.22 -18.24
N ALA A 93 -5.62 14.62 -17.32
CA ALA A 93 -5.40 13.25 -16.89
C ALA A 93 -5.69 12.20 -17.99
N GLY A 94 -6.58 12.50 -18.94
CA GLY A 94 -6.87 11.62 -20.08
C GLY A 94 -5.65 11.42 -20.98
N PRO A 95 -5.08 12.49 -21.57
CA PRO A 95 -3.87 12.40 -22.38
C PRO A 95 -2.67 11.79 -21.64
N PHE A 96 -2.53 12.07 -20.35
CA PHE A 96 -1.50 11.43 -19.52
C PHE A 96 -1.68 9.90 -19.48
N LEU A 97 -2.88 9.41 -19.18
CA LEU A 97 -3.14 7.97 -19.16
C LEU A 97 -3.00 7.33 -20.55
N GLU A 98 -3.49 7.97 -21.60
CA GLU A 98 -3.32 7.52 -22.99
C GLU A 98 -1.83 7.36 -23.34
N SER A 99 -0.98 8.29 -22.88
CA SER A 99 0.47 8.18 -23.10
C SER A 99 1.10 7.00 -22.33
N LEU A 100 0.64 6.72 -21.11
CA LEU A 100 1.09 5.55 -20.35
C LEU A 100 0.63 4.24 -21.00
N PHE A 101 -0.54 4.25 -21.65
CA PHE A 101 -1.01 3.13 -22.44
C PHE A 101 -0.18 2.90 -23.69
N ALA A 102 0.03 3.95 -24.48
CA ALA A 102 0.78 3.90 -25.72
C ALA A 102 2.23 3.45 -25.50
N THR A 103 2.82 3.79 -24.35
CA THR A 103 4.19 3.39 -23.96
C THR A 103 4.25 2.02 -23.28
N GLY A 104 3.13 1.40 -22.95
CA GLY A 104 3.07 0.13 -22.20
C GLY A 104 3.37 0.25 -20.70
N ILE A 105 3.56 1.46 -20.18
CA ILE A 105 3.82 1.70 -18.76
C ILE A 105 2.58 1.37 -17.92
N PHE A 106 1.37 1.73 -18.38
CA PHE A 106 0.15 1.47 -17.61
C PHE A 106 -0.10 -0.04 -17.38
N PRO A 107 -0.03 -0.91 -18.41
CA PRO A 107 -0.06 -2.35 -18.21
C PRO A 107 1.03 -2.86 -17.24
N ALA A 108 2.26 -2.34 -17.34
CA ALA A 108 3.34 -2.73 -16.45
C ALA A 108 3.04 -2.37 -14.98
N VAL A 109 2.50 -1.17 -14.73
CA VAL A 109 2.04 -0.75 -13.40
C VAL A 109 0.99 -1.72 -12.86
N LYS A 110 0.02 -2.15 -13.68
CA LYS A 110 -1.02 -3.10 -13.25
C LYS A 110 -0.47 -4.48 -12.90
N VAL A 111 0.57 -4.94 -13.60
CA VAL A 111 1.28 -6.17 -13.21
C VAL A 111 1.95 -6.00 -11.85
N VAL A 112 2.62 -4.87 -11.62
CA VAL A 112 3.26 -4.57 -10.32
C VAL A 112 2.22 -4.49 -9.21
N GLU A 113 1.09 -3.78 -9.40
CA GLU A 113 -0.02 -3.73 -8.43
C GLU A 113 -0.54 -5.14 -8.10
N GLY A 114 -0.65 -6.01 -9.11
CA GLY A 114 -1.05 -7.40 -8.90
C GLY A 114 -0.07 -8.18 -8.04
N ILE A 115 1.23 -8.06 -8.32
CA ILE A 115 2.30 -8.70 -7.52
C ILE A 115 2.28 -8.16 -6.09
N VAL A 116 2.22 -6.84 -5.91
CA VAL A 116 2.12 -6.18 -4.60
C VAL A 116 0.89 -6.68 -3.86
N GLY A 117 -0.27 -6.72 -4.51
CA GLY A 117 -1.52 -7.23 -3.94
C GLY A 117 -1.38 -8.65 -3.40
N VAL A 118 -0.78 -9.55 -4.17
CA VAL A 118 -0.50 -10.93 -3.74
C VAL A 118 0.47 -10.98 -2.57
N LEU A 119 1.55 -10.20 -2.59
CA LEU A 119 2.54 -10.13 -1.51
C LEU A 119 1.92 -9.64 -0.19
N LEU A 120 1.08 -8.60 -0.26
CA LEU A 120 0.35 -8.09 0.89
C LEU A 120 -0.66 -9.13 1.42
N LEU A 121 -1.47 -9.74 0.55
CA LEU A 121 -2.46 -10.73 0.99
C LEU A 121 -1.83 -12.00 1.57
N SER A 122 -0.71 -12.45 1.01
CA SER A 122 0.06 -13.59 1.53
C SER A 122 0.93 -13.26 2.75
N ASN A 123 0.91 -12.00 3.22
CA ASN A 123 1.76 -11.50 4.30
C ASN A 123 3.26 -11.79 4.06
N ARG A 124 3.71 -11.70 2.81
CA ARG A 124 5.09 -12.03 2.42
C ARG A 124 5.76 -10.85 1.76
N PHE A 125 7.00 -10.56 2.16
CA PHE A 125 7.77 -9.40 1.67
C PHE A 125 7.01 -8.06 1.80
N VAL A 126 6.20 -7.91 2.85
CA VAL A 126 5.34 -6.73 3.05
C VAL A 126 6.10 -5.41 2.96
N PRO A 127 7.27 -5.22 3.61
CA PRO A 127 7.98 -3.95 3.50
C PRO A 127 8.46 -3.64 2.08
N LEU A 128 8.87 -4.66 1.33
CA LEU A 128 9.26 -4.49 -0.07
C LEU A 128 8.05 -4.12 -0.94
N ALA A 129 6.93 -4.82 -0.76
CA ALA A 129 5.70 -4.58 -1.50
C ALA A 129 5.19 -3.13 -1.34
N LEU A 130 5.24 -2.60 -0.11
CA LEU A 130 4.84 -1.22 0.16
C LEU A 130 5.73 -0.20 -0.55
N VAL A 131 7.04 -0.42 -0.56
CA VAL A 131 8.01 0.45 -1.26
C VAL A 131 7.78 0.44 -2.78
N LEU A 132 7.53 -0.74 -3.36
CA LEU A 132 7.23 -0.86 -4.79
C LEU A 132 5.96 -0.09 -5.20
N GLU A 133 5.01 0.06 -4.28
CA GLU A 133 3.73 0.72 -4.50
C GLU A 133 3.77 2.25 -4.28
N VAL A 134 4.85 2.78 -3.71
CA VAL A 134 4.98 4.24 -3.46
C VAL A 134 4.85 5.07 -4.74
N PRO A 135 5.54 4.77 -5.86
CA PRO A 135 5.44 5.60 -7.07
C PRO A 135 4.01 5.66 -7.63
N THR A 136 3.32 4.52 -7.62
CA THR A 136 1.94 4.40 -8.10
C THR A 136 0.99 5.16 -7.19
N SER A 137 1.02 4.89 -5.88
CA SER A 137 0.17 5.58 -4.90
C SER A 137 0.36 7.10 -4.86
N VAL A 138 1.59 7.60 -4.99
CA VAL A 138 1.87 9.04 -5.13
C VAL A 138 1.28 9.61 -6.41
N THR A 139 1.40 8.89 -7.53
CA THR A 139 0.84 9.32 -8.82
C THR A 139 -0.68 9.40 -8.77
N ILE A 140 -1.34 8.37 -8.19
CA ILE A 140 -2.79 8.34 -7.99
C ILE A 140 -3.22 9.49 -7.08
N PHE A 141 -2.55 9.68 -5.94
CA PHE A 141 -2.84 10.79 -5.03
C PHE A 141 -2.76 12.14 -5.75
N TYR A 142 -1.71 12.37 -6.53
CA TYR A 142 -1.54 13.63 -7.24
C TYR A 142 -2.63 13.87 -8.29
N LEU A 143 -2.88 12.88 -9.15
CA LEU A 143 -3.90 12.96 -10.20
C LEU A 143 -5.31 13.14 -9.62
N ASN A 144 -5.64 12.41 -8.57
CA ASN A 144 -6.97 12.43 -7.98
C ASN A 144 -7.23 13.67 -7.13
N THR A 145 -6.20 14.18 -6.44
CA THR A 145 -6.35 15.32 -5.52
C THR A 145 -6.18 16.66 -6.21
N PHE A 146 -5.17 16.81 -7.07
CA PHE A 146 -4.79 18.11 -7.62
C PHE A 146 -5.19 18.29 -9.09
N VAL A 147 -5.19 17.22 -9.89
CA VAL A 147 -5.46 17.34 -11.33
C VAL A 147 -6.95 17.21 -11.64
N THR A 148 -7.57 16.10 -11.25
CA THR A 148 -8.99 15.85 -11.52
C THR A 148 -9.91 16.45 -10.47
N ALA A 149 -9.47 16.46 -9.20
CA ALA A 149 -10.15 17.07 -8.05
C ALA A 149 -11.66 16.72 -7.92
N ARG A 150 -12.10 15.60 -8.48
CA ARG A 150 -13.49 15.13 -8.37
C ARG A 150 -13.70 14.54 -6.98
N LEU A 151 -14.90 14.68 -6.42
CA LEU A 151 -15.21 14.14 -5.09
C LEU A 151 -14.87 12.64 -4.95
N SER A 152 -15.14 11.84 -5.98
CA SER A 152 -14.76 10.42 -6.00
C SER A 152 -13.23 10.21 -6.05
N GLY A 153 -12.49 11.09 -6.72
CA GLY A 153 -11.02 11.10 -6.72
C GLY A 153 -10.46 11.48 -5.35
N LEU A 154 -11.02 12.51 -4.72
CA LEU A 154 -10.60 12.98 -3.40
C LEU A 154 -10.81 11.95 -2.28
N LEU A 155 -11.74 11.01 -2.45
CA LEU A 155 -11.91 9.91 -1.51
C LEU A 155 -10.94 8.75 -1.76
N THR A 156 -10.45 8.60 -2.98
CA THR A 156 -9.65 7.43 -3.39
C THR A 156 -8.15 7.71 -3.35
N GLY A 157 -7.70 8.83 -3.91
CA GLY A 157 -6.27 9.18 -3.95
C GLY A 157 -5.62 9.35 -2.57
N PRO A 158 -6.16 10.20 -1.68
CA PRO A 158 -5.65 10.34 -0.31
C PRO A 158 -5.72 9.05 0.51
N THR A 159 -6.74 8.22 0.29
CA THR A 159 -6.88 6.94 0.98
C THR A 159 -5.80 5.96 0.54
N GLU A 160 -5.51 5.90 -0.75
CA GLU A 160 -4.49 5.02 -1.34
C GLU A 160 -3.09 5.34 -0.82
N LEU A 161 -2.67 6.60 -0.94
CA LEU A 161 -1.38 7.04 -0.39
C LEU A 161 -1.37 6.95 1.15
N GLY A 162 -2.49 7.31 1.80
CA GLY A 162 -2.61 7.29 3.26
C GLY A 162 -2.41 5.90 3.83
N VAL A 163 -3.08 4.88 3.28
CA VAL A 163 -2.94 3.49 3.74
C VAL A 163 -1.53 2.96 3.45
N ASN A 164 -0.95 3.25 2.29
CA ASN A 164 0.43 2.88 1.97
C ASN A 164 1.40 3.46 3.02
N VAL A 165 1.35 4.76 3.27
CA VAL A 165 2.21 5.45 4.24
C VAL A 165 1.98 4.94 5.66
N LEU A 166 0.73 4.75 6.09
CA LEU A 166 0.43 4.23 7.44
C LEU A 166 0.98 2.81 7.64
N LEU A 167 0.86 1.95 6.63
CA LEU A 167 1.50 0.63 6.67
C LEU A 167 3.02 0.75 6.71
N MET A 168 3.62 1.63 5.89
CA MET A 168 5.07 1.86 5.96
C MET A 168 5.53 2.33 7.34
N LEU A 169 4.75 3.21 7.99
CA LEU A 169 5.02 3.65 9.36
C LEU A 169 4.85 2.50 10.38
N ALA A 170 3.85 1.63 10.20
CA ALA A 170 3.70 0.44 11.04
C ALA A 170 4.92 -0.50 10.94
N TYR A 171 5.52 -0.61 9.76
CA TYR A 171 6.74 -1.39 9.51
C TYR A 171 8.04 -0.55 9.63
N PHE A 172 8.01 0.67 10.16
CA PHE A 172 9.12 1.64 10.10
C PHE A 172 10.48 1.09 10.56
N HIS A 173 10.48 0.23 11.58
CA HIS A 173 11.70 -0.37 12.10
C HIS A 173 12.49 -1.15 11.02
N HIS A 174 11.80 -1.77 10.07
CA HIS A 174 12.39 -2.55 8.99
C HIS A 174 13.04 -1.67 7.91
N TYR A 175 12.63 -0.40 7.79
CA TYR A 175 13.20 0.55 6.83
C TYR A 175 14.40 1.33 7.36
N ARG A 176 14.66 1.28 8.68
CA ARG A 176 15.77 2.03 9.30
C ARG A 176 17.12 1.85 8.60
N PRO A 177 17.52 0.64 8.14
CA PRO A 177 18.79 0.47 7.42
C PRO A 177 18.85 1.25 6.10
N MET A 178 17.71 1.42 5.41
CA MET A 178 17.61 2.13 4.13
C MET A 178 17.72 3.66 4.28
N LEU A 179 17.47 4.18 5.49
CA LEU A 179 17.52 5.61 5.81
C LEU A 179 18.90 6.08 6.33
N ARG A 180 19.90 5.20 6.31
CA ARG A 180 21.27 5.56 6.72
C ARG A 180 21.87 6.51 5.69
N GLY A 181 22.18 7.75 6.09
CA GLY A 181 22.71 8.77 5.19
C GLY A 181 24.07 8.45 4.56
N LYS A 182 24.85 7.53 5.15
CA LYS A 182 26.07 6.98 4.56
C LYS A 182 26.06 5.47 4.74
N VAL A 183 26.11 4.74 3.63
CA VAL A 183 26.20 3.27 3.59
C VAL A 183 27.34 2.89 2.65
N ARG A 184 28.15 1.91 3.07
CA ARG A 184 29.17 1.30 2.19
C ARG A 184 28.56 0.08 1.51
N ALA A 185 28.93 -0.14 0.25
CA ALA A 185 28.51 -1.34 -0.47
C ALA A 185 29.02 -2.60 0.26
N ALA A 186 28.11 -3.52 0.55
CA ALA A 186 28.39 -4.79 1.20
C ALA A 186 27.70 -5.89 0.39
N PRO A 187 28.28 -6.30 -0.75
CA PRO A 187 27.65 -7.30 -1.60
C PRO A 187 27.59 -8.67 -0.90
N PRO A 188 26.69 -9.59 -1.31
CA PRO A 188 26.48 -10.87 -0.64
C PRO A 188 27.71 -11.79 -0.61
N TRP A 189 28.67 -11.56 -1.52
CA TRP A 189 29.92 -12.30 -1.60
C TRP A 189 31.06 -11.67 -0.80
N GLU A 190 30.85 -10.51 -0.17
CA GLU A 190 31.84 -9.89 0.72
C GLU A 190 31.87 -10.62 2.07
N ARG A 191 33.08 -10.86 2.55
CA ARG A 191 33.34 -11.65 3.75
C ARG A 191 32.97 -10.82 5.01
N GLN A 192 32.27 -11.42 5.97
CA GLN A 192 31.68 -10.69 7.12
C GLN A 192 32.73 -9.98 8.01
N ASP A 193 33.92 -10.56 8.13
CA ASP A 193 35.08 -9.99 8.83
C ASP A 193 35.49 -8.62 8.29
N HIS A 194 35.42 -8.42 6.96
CA HIS A 194 35.69 -7.11 6.36
C HIS A 194 34.59 -6.08 6.65
N LEU A 195 33.35 -6.52 6.88
CA LEU A 195 32.23 -5.63 7.22
C LEU A 195 32.37 -5.13 8.65
N ASP A 196 32.80 -5.99 9.58
CA ASP A 196 32.96 -5.68 11.00
C ASP A 196 34.13 -4.73 11.27
N ASP A 197 35.26 -4.91 10.59
CA ASP A 197 36.40 -3.98 10.65
C ASP A 197 36.02 -2.61 10.08
N ASN A 198 35.31 -2.58 8.95
CA ASN A 198 34.85 -1.32 8.36
C ASN A 198 33.74 -0.64 9.17
N PHE A 199 32.88 -1.40 9.87
CA PHE A 199 31.88 -0.87 10.79
C PHE A 199 32.52 -0.24 12.03
N ARG A 200 33.51 -0.91 12.62
CA ARG A 200 34.25 -0.40 13.78
C ARG A 200 35.05 0.85 13.44
N TYR A 201 35.80 0.86 12.34
CA TYR A 201 36.61 2.02 11.92
C TYR A 201 35.79 3.22 11.42
N GLY A 202 34.58 2.98 10.88
CA GLY A 202 33.66 4.06 10.46
C GLY A 202 33.10 4.86 11.64
N TYR A 203 32.83 4.19 12.76
CA TYR A 203 32.39 4.84 14.01
C TYR A 203 33.51 5.62 14.71
N THR A 204 34.76 5.13 14.67
CA THR A 204 35.88 5.81 15.35
C THR A 204 36.31 7.10 14.64
N LYS A 205 36.15 7.19 13.31
CA LYS A 205 36.53 8.40 12.56
C LYS A 205 35.49 9.51 12.59
N SER A 206 34.20 9.23 12.83
CA SER A 206 33.16 10.27 12.86
C SER A 206 32.99 10.94 14.23
N ASN A 207 33.56 10.37 15.29
CA ASN A 207 33.48 10.91 16.66
C ASN A 207 34.78 11.62 17.11
N ASN A 208 35.76 11.79 16.21
CA ASN A 208 37.05 12.42 16.47
C ASN A 208 37.29 13.68 15.61
N ILE A 209 36.24 14.43 15.27
CA ILE A 209 36.34 15.77 14.67
C ILE A 209 35.38 16.69 15.41
#